data_AF-A0A562J746-F1
#
_entry.id   AF-A0A562J746-F1
#
_cell.length_a   1.000
_cell.length_b   1.000
_cell.length_c   1.000
_cell.angle_alpha   90.00
_cell.angle_beta   90.00
_cell.angle_gamma   90.00
#
_symmetry.space_group_name_H-M   'P 1'
#
loop_
_entity.id
_entity.type
_entity.pdbx_description
1 polymer ?
#
loop_
_entity_poly.entity_id
_entity_poly.type
_entity_poly.pdbx_seq_one_letter_code
_entity_poly.pdbx_strand_id
1 'polypeptide(L)' 'MSNEWQQEPWQPQNKKVFPAVIVITDTRYKIESPYIKFYQVPHIDLLVNRFEPKKTDIQIKNSTLKLKNA' A
#
# COMPACT_ATOMS: atom_id res chain seq x y z
N MET A 1 27.73 -9.01 6.59
CA MET A 1 26.43 -8.40 6.20
C MET A 1 25.92 -7.62 7.40
N SER A 2 25.71 -6.30 7.30
CA SER A 2 25.57 -5.43 8.48
C SER A 2 24.23 -5.53 9.24
N ASN A 3 23.16 -6.10 8.65
CA ASN A 3 21.83 -6.24 9.27
C ASN A 3 21.22 -4.97 9.92
N GLU A 4 21.78 -3.80 9.63
CA GLU A 4 21.39 -2.49 10.17
C GLU A 4 19.92 -2.17 9.91
N TRP A 5 19.38 -2.62 8.77
CA TRP A 5 17.97 -2.47 8.39
C TRP A 5 16.98 -2.97 9.45
N GLN A 6 17.39 -3.90 10.32
CA GLN A 6 16.56 -4.43 11.39
C GLN A 6 16.35 -3.44 12.54
N GLN A 7 17.21 -2.44 12.69
CA GLN A 7 17.15 -1.45 13.79
C GLN A 7 16.48 -0.14 13.38
N GLU A 8 16.03 -0.04 12.14
CA GLU A 8 15.38 1.16 11.63
C GLU A 8 14.03 1.45 12.33
N PRO A 9 13.71 2.72 12.61
CA PRO A 9 12.52 3.09 13.39
C PRO A 9 11.19 2.78 12.69
N TRP A 10 11.21 2.61 11.36
CA TRP A 10 10.03 2.22 10.58
C TRP A 10 9.68 0.74 10.72
N GLN A 11 10.54 -0.08 11.35
CA GLN A 11 10.29 -1.50 11.56
C GLN A 11 9.04 -1.73 12.43
N PRO A 12 8.14 -2.65 12.03
CA PRO A 12 7.02 -3.04 12.87
C PRO A 12 7.50 -3.60 14.22
N GLN A 13 6.80 -3.25 15.31
CA GLN A 13 7.20 -3.66 16.66
C GLN A 13 7.29 -5.18 16.85
N ASN A 14 6.42 -5.94 16.16
CA ASN A 14 6.29 -7.39 16.33
C ASN A 14 6.99 -8.22 15.25
N LYS A 15 7.60 -7.60 14.23
CA LYS A 15 8.29 -8.34 13.16
C LYS A 15 9.36 -7.50 12.47
N LYS A 16 10.47 -8.16 12.15
CA LYS A 16 11.48 -7.58 11.27
C LYS A 16 11.11 -7.86 9.82
N VAL A 17 11.00 -6.82 9.01
CA VAL A 17 10.67 -6.92 7.59
C VAL A 17 11.75 -6.24 6.77
N PHE A 18 12.16 -6.88 5.68
CA PHE A 18 13.11 -6.25 4.78
C PHE A 18 12.42 -5.07 4.06
N PRO A 19 13.10 -3.91 3.92
CA PRO A 19 12.51 -2.76 3.25
C PRO A 19 12.13 -3.08 1.80
N ALA A 20 11.01 -2.52 1.35
CA ALA A 20 10.60 -2.62 -0.04
C ALA A 20 11.42 -1.69 -0.92
N VAL A 21 11.71 -2.12 -2.14
CA VAL A 21 12.46 -1.34 -3.13
C VAL A 21 11.49 -0.74 -4.13
N ILE A 22 11.56 0.57 -4.33
CA ILE A 22 10.79 1.30 -5.34
C ILE A 22 11.71 1.56 -6.53
N VAL A 23 11.26 1.17 -7.71
CA VAL A 23 11.92 1.44 -8.99
C VAL A 23 11.03 2.39 -9.77
N ILE A 24 11.50 3.62 -9.97
CA ILE A 24 10.80 4.61 -10.79
C ILE A 24 11.31 4.47 -12.22
N THR A 25 10.48 3.96 -13.10
CA THR A 25 10.86 3.63 -14.47
C THR A 25 9.65 3.47 -15.38
N ASP A 26 9.80 3.88 -16.63
CA ASP A 26 8.82 3.63 -17.69
C ASP A 26 8.89 2.18 -18.20
N THR A 27 9.97 1.46 -17.90
CA THR A 27 10.20 0.09 -18.38
C THR A 27 9.99 -0.92 -17.26
N ARG A 28 9.16 -1.93 -17.54
CA ARG A 28 8.94 -2.99 -16.56
C ARG A 28 10.02 -4.07 -16.64
N TYR A 29 10.91 -4.09 -15.66
CA TYR A 29 11.95 -5.11 -15.55
C TYR A 29 11.38 -6.42 -14.99
N LYS A 30 11.90 -7.55 -15.47
CA LYS A 30 11.58 -8.88 -14.92
C LYS A 30 12.36 -9.12 -13.61
N ILE A 31 11.98 -8.39 -12.57
CA ILE A 31 12.57 -8.50 -11.24
C ILE A 31 11.60 -9.28 -10.36
N GLU A 32 12.04 -10.45 -9.92
CA GLU A 32 11.31 -11.30 -8.99
C GLU A 32 12.26 -11.68 -7.85
N SER A 33 11.80 -11.52 -6.61
CA SER A 33 12.52 -11.96 -5.44
C SER A 33 11.54 -12.52 -4.42
N PRO A 34 11.82 -13.70 -3.85
CA PRO A 34 10.99 -14.26 -2.78
C PRO A 34 11.17 -13.50 -1.45
N TYR A 35 12.25 -12.72 -1.30
CA TYR A 35 12.61 -12.05 -0.04
C TYR A 35 12.40 -10.53 -0.08
N ILE A 36 12.46 -9.92 -1.26
CA ILE A 36 12.40 -8.46 -1.41
C ILE A 36 11.17 -8.09 -2.23
N LYS A 37 10.38 -7.15 -1.69
CA LYS A 37 9.24 -6.60 -2.40
C LYS A 37 9.71 -5.47 -3.31
N PHE A 38 9.40 -5.59 -4.59
CA PHE A 38 9.67 -4.55 -5.59
C PHE A 38 8.38 -3.88 -6.04
N TYR A 39 8.36 -2.56 -6.01
CA TYR A 39 7.32 -1.75 -6.65
C TYR A 39 7.94 -1.02 -7.83
N GLN A 40 7.44 -1.31 -9.02
CA GLN A 40 7.86 -0.61 -10.25
C GLN A 40 6.71 0.31 -10.68
N VAL A 41 7.00 1.60 -10.79
CA VAL A 41 6.02 2.63 -11.19
C VAL A 41 6.68 3.66 -12.12
N PRO A 42 5.97 4.19 -13.12
CA PRO A 42 6.50 5.28 -13.95
C PRO A 42 6.72 6.60 -13.17
N HIS A 43 5.81 6.91 -12.23
CA HIS A 43 5.82 8.13 -11.45
C HIS A 43 5.43 7.86 -10.00
N ILE A 44 5.97 8.66 -9.06
CA ILE A 44 5.73 8.46 -7.62
C ILE A 44 4.26 8.65 -7.24
N ASP A 45 3.53 9.53 -7.93
CA ASP A 45 2.11 9.79 -7.67
C ASP A 45 1.26 8.53 -7.83
N LEU A 46 1.63 7.66 -8.78
CA LEU A 46 0.95 6.39 -9.00
C LEU A 46 1.16 5.41 -7.83
N LEU A 47 2.31 5.50 -7.16
CA LEU A 47 2.57 4.74 -5.95
C LEU A 47 1.72 5.26 -4.80
N VAL A 48 1.71 6.58 -4.57
CA VAL A 48 0.95 7.21 -3.48
C VAL A 48 -0.54 6.89 -3.61
N ASN A 49 -1.12 7.09 -4.80
CA ASN A 49 -2.52 6.78 -5.11
C ASN A 49 -2.90 5.30 -4.87
N ARG A 50 -1.93 4.39 -4.90
CA ARG A 50 -2.16 2.97 -4.63
C ARG A 50 -2.34 2.66 -3.14
N PHE A 51 -1.66 3.43 -2.29
CA PHE A 51 -1.67 3.24 -0.84
C PHE A 51 -2.63 4.18 -0.12
N GLU A 52 -3.09 5.25 -0.77
CA GLU A 52 -4.15 6.08 -0.22
C GLU A 52 -5.49 5.33 -0.17
N PRO A 53 -6.20 5.35 0.98
CA PRO A 53 -7.52 4.77 1.07
C PRO A 53 -8.47 5.56 0.17
N LYS A 54 -9.04 4.88 -0.84
CA LYS A 54 -10.07 5.50 -1.69
C LYS A 54 -11.23 5.95 -0.81
N LYS A 55 -11.46 7.27 -0.73
CA LYS A 55 -12.66 7.82 -0.12
C LYS A 55 -13.85 7.28 -0.89
N THR A 56 -14.55 6.31 -0.30
CA THR A 56 -15.79 5.79 -0.86
C THR A 56 -16.84 6.85 -0.57
N ASP A 57 -17.18 7.65 -1.57
CA ASP A 57 -18.31 8.56 -1.48
C ASP A 57 -19.57 7.68 -1.37
N ILE A 58 -20.14 7.60 -0.16
CA ILE A 58 -21.37 6.86 0.07
C ILE A 58 -22.48 7.65 -0.60
N GLN A 59 -22.81 7.28 -1.84
CA GLN A 59 -23.99 7.75 -2.55
C GLN A 59 -25.23 7.20 -1.83
N ILE A 60 -25.72 7.90 -0.81
CA ILE A 60 -27.01 7.60 -0.17
C ILE A 60 -28.09 7.84 -1.23
N LYS A 61 -28.45 6.79 -1.97
CA LYS A 61 -29.71 6.79 -2.72
C LYS A 61 -30.83 6.81 -1.69
N ASN A 62 -31.55 7.94 -1.60
CA ASN A 62 -32.70 8.16 -0.74
C ASN A 62 -33.68 6.98 -0.81
N SER A 63 -33.51 6.00 0.07
CA SER A 63 -34.48 4.95 0.30
C SER A 63 -35.16 5.28 1.61
N THR A 64 -36.45 5.61 1.51
CA THR A 64 -37.30 6.00 2.63
C THR A 64 -37.43 4.80 3.58
N LEU A 65 -36.63 4.79 4.64
CA LEU A 65 -36.70 3.78 5.69
C LEU A 65 -38.01 3.95 6.47
N LYS A 66 -39.02 3.14 6.14
CA LYS A 66 -40.25 3.07 6.94
C LYS A 66 -39.97 2.26 8.21
N LEU A 67 -39.90 2.95 9.35
CA LEU A 67 -39.94 2.36 10.68
C LEU A 67 -41.27 1.61 10.86
N LYS A 68 -41.21 0.28 11.02
CA LYS A 68 -42.33 -0.48 11.60
C LYS A 68 -42.19 -0.39 13.11
N ASN A 69 -43.10 0.32 13.75
CA ASN A 69 -43.27 0.23 15.20
C ASN A 69 -43.91 -1.13 15.52
N ALA A 70 -43.34 -1.81 16.52
CA ALA A 70 -43.83 -3.05 17.09
C ALA A 70 -45.00 -2.79 18.05
#